data_AF-A0A933ICJ0-F1
#
_entry.id   AF-A0A933ICJ0-F1
#
_cell.length_a   1.000
_cell.length_b   1.000
_cell.length_c   1.000
_cell.angle_alpha   90.00
_cell.angle_beta   90.00
_cell.angle_gamma   90.00
#
_symmetry.space_group_name_H-M   'P 1'
#
loop_
_entity.id
_entity.type
_entity.pdbx_description
1 polymer ?
#
loop_
_entity_poly.entity_id
_entity_poly.type
_entity_poly.pdbx_seq_one_letter_code
_entity_poly.pdbx_strand_id
1 'polypeptide(L)'
;MMINKSYKKTISLAVVILQLLGLAAPALAEYKPAWAKINYLKGRVEVQKAQGIIWAKAAVKMKLGAGDKISTEDGSEAEIVLEDGSVLKMKDKSLLLIERMEKSKKPTISVVNSFKVRTGKVLGCVRKLSSLDSKFIVETPTAVAGIRGTVFAIYVEGDSTGLDVLMGEVGIRGDSGEEIMVGEKMTTTVARGDSAKAPVAMTAAKIAFITLWAGAAIKLGSLGAATATAWYASTAAVVTGASVVVAGIVALIIAGGGNEGSKPTPAKTIPGPPGWPQ
;
A
#
# COMPACT_ATOMS: atom_id res chain seq x y z
N MET A 1 52.01 36.96 -51.46
CA MET A 1 50.62 36.47 -51.31
C MET A 1 50.54 35.62 -50.04
N MET A 2 50.37 36.27 -48.88
CA MET A 2 50.42 35.62 -47.56
C MET A 2 48.99 35.31 -47.10
N ILE A 3 48.56 34.06 -47.31
CA ILE A 3 47.24 33.61 -46.85
C ILE A 3 47.36 33.25 -45.36
N ASN A 4 46.79 34.14 -44.57
CA ASN A 4 46.75 34.19 -43.11
C ASN A 4 46.37 32.83 -42.48
N LYS A 5 47.24 32.33 -41.60
CA LYS A 5 47.18 31.02 -40.94
C LYS A 5 46.23 31.01 -39.72
N SER A 6 45.59 32.14 -39.42
CA SER A 6 44.79 32.39 -38.21
C SER A 6 43.42 31.68 -38.21
N TYR A 7 42.81 31.45 -39.37
CA TYR A 7 41.45 30.88 -39.47
C TYR A 7 41.37 29.38 -39.13
N LYS A 8 42.48 28.65 -39.22
CA LYS A 8 42.49 27.20 -38.95
C LYS A 8 42.40 26.87 -37.45
N LYS A 9 42.87 27.77 -36.58
CA LYS A 9 42.84 27.58 -35.12
C LYS A 9 41.48 27.89 -34.50
N THR A 10 40.79 28.91 -35.01
CA THR A 10 39.45 29.29 -34.54
C THR A 10 38.38 28.29 -34.98
N ILE A 11 38.51 27.70 -36.17
CA ILE A 11 37.60 26.64 -36.65
C ILE A 11 37.76 25.35 -35.82
N SER A 12 38.99 24.97 -35.44
CA SER A 12 39.20 23.78 -34.57
C SER A 12 38.62 23.95 -33.16
N LEU A 13 38.68 25.15 -32.57
CA LEU A 13 38.18 25.37 -31.22
C LEU A 13 36.63 25.37 -31.16
N ALA A 14 35.98 25.92 -32.18
CA ALA A 14 34.52 25.92 -32.29
C ALA A 14 33.93 24.51 -32.50
N VAL A 15 34.62 23.65 -33.26
CA VAL A 15 34.20 22.25 -33.47
C VAL A 15 34.35 21.43 -32.19
N VAL A 16 35.40 21.65 -31.40
CA VAL A 16 35.59 20.95 -30.11
C VAL A 16 34.56 21.40 -29.07
N ILE A 17 34.18 22.68 -29.01
CA ILE A 17 33.14 23.17 -28.11
C ILE A 17 31.76 22.63 -28.52
N LEU A 18 31.47 22.52 -29.82
CA LEU A 18 30.23 21.91 -30.32
C LEU A 18 30.18 20.39 -30.06
N GLN A 19 31.32 19.71 -30.06
CA GLN A 19 31.43 18.29 -29.70
C GLN A 19 31.33 18.04 -28.18
N LEU A 20 31.71 19.00 -27.33
CA LEU A 20 31.54 18.91 -25.87
C LEU A 20 30.13 19.28 -25.38
N LEU A 21 29.34 20.05 -26.14
CA LEU A 21 27.94 20.31 -25.80
C LEU A 21 26.97 19.16 -26.15
N GLY A 22 27.41 18.15 -26.91
CA GLY A 22 26.57 17.03 -27.35
C GLY A 22 26.41 15.86 -26.37
N LEU A 23 27.10 15.87 -25.21
CA LEU A 23 27.22 14.67 -24.35
C LEU A 23 26.54 14.75 -22.96
N ALA A 24 25.56 15.63 -22.80
CA ALA A 24 24.70 15.62 -21.61
C ALA A 24 23.23 15.49 -22.02
N ALA A 25 22.88 14.37 -22.64
CA ALA A 25 21.49 13.94 -22.62
C ALA A 25 21.17 13.60 -21.15
N PRO A 26 20.27 14.34 -20.45
CA PRO A 26 19.77 13.83 -19.19
C PRO A 26 19.17 12.47 -19.50
N ALA A 27 19.69 11.41 -18.88
CA ALA A 27 19.16 10.08 -19.02
C ALA A 27 17.75 10.06 -18.42
N LEU A 28 16.77 10.51 -19.22
CA LEU A 28 15.35 10.45 -18.91
C LEU A 28 15.10 9.06 -18.39
N ALA A 29 14.64 8.97 -17.14
CA ALA A 29 14.38 7.70 -16.53
C ALA A 29 13.32 6.99 -17.39
N GLU A 30 13.73 5.97 -18.13
CA GLU A 30 12.79 5.16 -18.91
C GLU A 30 11.93 4.36 -17.93
N TYR A 31 10.66 4.73 -17.85
CA TYR A 31 9.64 3.98 -17.13
C TYR A 31 8.93 3.04 -18.10
N LYS A 32 8.62 1.82 -17.63
CA LYS A 32 7.76 0.87 -18.33
C LYS A 32 6.46 0.68 -17.55
N PRO A 33 5.34 0.40 -18.24
CA PRO A 33 4.10 0.04 -17.57
C PRO A 33 4.31 -1.12 -16.59
N ALA A 34 3.80 -0.96 -15.38
CA ALA A 34 3.68 -2.04 -14.41
C ALA A 34 2.23 -2.57 -14.42
N TRP A 35 2.00 -3.65 -13.70
CA TRP A 35 0.70 -4.32 -13.64
C TRP A 35 0.30 -4.63 -12.19
N ALA A 36 -0.99 -4.84 -11.99
CA ALA A 36 -1.53 -5.40 -10.77
C ALA A 36 -2.44 -6.59 -11.12
N LYS A 37 -2.81 -7.38 -10.12
CA LYS A 37 -3.75 -8.49 -10.29
C LYS A 37 -4.72 -8.54 -9.14
N ILE A 38 -5.93 -8.99 -9.44
CA ILE A 38 -6.93 -9.30 -8.41
C ILE A 38 -6.58 -10.64 -7.78
N ASN A 39 -6.37 -10.68 -6.47
CA ASN A 39 -6.00 -11.89 -5.74
C ASN A 39 -7.19 -12.50 -4.99
N TYR A 40 -8.14 -11.66 -4.57
CA TYR A 40 -9.34 -12.07 -3.86
C TYR A 40 -10.55 -11.23 -4.28
N LEU A 41 -11.73 -11.85 -4.31
CA LEU A 41 -13.00 -11.23 -4.60
C LEU A 41 -14.08 -11.78 -3.66
N LYS A 42 -14.97 -10.91 -3.22
CA LYS A 42 -16.22 -11.23 -2.53
C LYS A 42 -17.33 -10.35 -3.10
N GLY A 43 -18.51 -10.92 -3.31
CA GLY A 43 -19.66 -10.18 -3.82
C GLY A 43 -19.52 -9.74 -5.27
N ARG A 44 -20.16 -8.62 -5.63
CA ARG A 44 -20.13 -8.05 -6.98
C ARG A 44 -19.00 -7.02 -7.08
N VAL A 45 -18.01 -7.37 -7.89
CA VAL A 45 -16.88 -6.51 -8.24
C VAL A 45 -16.82 -6.42 -9.75
N GLU A 46 -16.67 -5.21 -10.26
CA GLU A 46 -16.65 -4.91 -11.69
C GLU A 46 -15.43 -4.09 -12.04
N VAL A 47 -14.91 -4.29 -13.25
CA VAL A 47 -13.75 -3.59 -13.79
C VAL A 47 -14.15 -2.98 -15.12
N GLN A 48 -13.86 -1.69 -15.27
CA GLN A 48 -13.87 -1.00 -16.56
C GLN A 48 -12.42 -0.81 -17.00
N LYS A 49 -12.06 -1.37 -18.15
CA LYS A 49 -10.70 -1.25 -18.70
C LYS A 49 -10.46 0.18 -19.23
N ALA A 50 -9.22 0.65 -19.19
CA ALA A 50 -8.84 2.01 -19.58
C ALA A 50 -9.42 2.51 -20.93
N GLN A 51 -9.49 1.65 -21.93
CA GLN A 51 -9.96 1.97 -23.29
C GLN A 51 -11.45 1.65 -23.51
N GLY A 52 -12.13 1.14 -22.48
CA GLY A 52 -13.52 0.71 -22.55
C GLY A 52 -14.43 1.59 -21.71
N ILE A 53 -15.70 1.64 -22.11
CA ILE A 53 -16.78 2.23 -21.30
C ILE A 53 -17.64 1.16 -20.60
N ILE A 54 -17.42 -0.11 -20.95
CA ILE A 54 -18.22 -1.24 -20.43
C ILE A 54 -17.61 -1.74 -19.12
N TRP A 55 -18.44 -1.86 -18.10
CA TRP A 55 -18.12 -2.54 -16.85
C TRP A 55 -18.29 -4.05 -17.04
N ALA A 56 -17.26 -4.82 -16.71
CA ALA A 56 -17.27 -6.26 -16.78
C ALA A 56 -17.03 -6.86 -15.39
N LYS A 57 -17.64 -8.02 -15.11
CA LYS A 57 -17.42 -8.72 -13.85
C LYS A 57 -15.94 -9.03 -13.65
N ALA A 58 -15.40 -8.68 -12.49
CA ALA A 58 -14.02 -8.98 -12.11
C ALA A 58 -13.81 -10.48 -11.92
N ALA A 59 -12.60 -10.95 -12.20
CA ALA A 59 -12.19 -12.32 -11.95
C ALA A 59 -10.88 -12.38 -11.15
N VAL A 60 -10.71 -13.42 -10.34
CA VAL A 60 -9.43 -13.68 -9.67
C VAL A 60 -8.35 -13.92 -10.74
N LYS A 61 -7.13 -13.41 -10.48
CA LYS A 61 -5.99 -13.32 -11.41
C LYS A 61 -6.18 -12.37 -12.60
N MET A 62 -7.30 -11.65 -12.70
CA MET A 62 -7.47 -10.62 -13.73
C MET A 62 -6.37 -9.56 -13.60
N LYS A 63 -5.70 -9.25 -14.71
CA LYS A 63 -4.65 -8.23 -14.78
C LYS A 63 -5.26 -6.84 -14.90
N LEU A 64 -4.74 -5.94 -14.09
CA LEU A 64 -5.07 -4.53 -14.04
C LEU A 64 -3.86 -3.70 -14.45
N GLY A 65 -4.10 -2.54 -15.05
CA GLY A 65 -3.09 -1.59 -15.46
C GLY A 65 -3.58 -0.15 -15.33
N ALA A 66 -2.73 0.79 -15.70
CA ALA A 66 -3.08 2.21 -15.68
C ALA A 66 -4.33 2.49 -16.57
N GLY A 67 -5.19 3.37 -16.06
CA GLY A 67 -6.49 3.74 -16.62
C GLY A 67 -7.66 2.84 -16.22
N ASP A 68 -7.41 1.65 -15.66
CA ASP A 68 -8.50 0.77 -15.24
C ASP A 68 -9.23 1.32 -14.01
N LYS A 69 -10.55 1.12 -13.98
CA LYS A 69 -11.41 1.41 -12.83
C LYS A 69 -11.97 0.12 -12.24
N ILE A 70 -12.05 0.07 -10.93
CA ILE A 70 -12.58 -1.05 -10.17
C ILE A 70 -13.70 -0.53 -9.30
N SER A 71 -14.87 -1.17 -9.35
CA SER A 71 -16.04 -0.87 -8.54
C SER A 71 -16.40 -2.09 -7.68
N THR A 72 -16.85 -1.81 -6.46
CA THR A 72 -17.30 -2.81 -5.48
C THR A 72 -18.65 -2.39 -4.96
N GLU A 73 -19.64 -3.26 -5.06
CA GLU A 73 -20.99 -2.99 -4.56
C GLU A 73 -21.09 -3.18 -3.04
N ASP A 74 -22.29 -3.01 -2.49
CA ASP A 74 -22.62 -3.34 -1.11
C ASP A 74 -22.23 -4.79 -0.75
N GLY A 75 -21.64 -4.97 0.44
CA GLY A 75 -21.16 -6.28 0.92
C GLY A 75 -20.02 -6.91 0.10
N SER A 76 -19.45 -6.19 -0.88
CA SER A 76 -18.44 -6.69 -1.80
C SER A 76 -17.03 -6.24 -1.40
N GLU A 77 -16.01 -7.02 -1.76
CA GLU A 77 -14.62 -6.74 -1.44
C GLU A 77 -13.71 -7.20 -2.58
N ALA A 78 -12.61 -6.48 -2.80
CA ALA A 78 -11.57 -6.87 -3.75
C ALA A 78 -10.18 -6.68 -3.14
N GLU A 79 -9.29 -7.64 -3.32
CA GLU A 79 -7.87 -7.50 -3.00
C GLU A 79 -7.06 -7.44 -4.29
N ILE A 80 -6.24 -6.40 -4.40
CA ILE A 80 -5.41 -6.09 -5.55
C ILE A 80 -3.95 -6.16 -5.09
N VAL A 81 -3.16 -7.00 -5.75
CA VAL A 81 -1.73 -7.13 -5.51
C VAL A 81 -0.99 -6.48 -6.67
N LEU A 82 -0.15 -5.50 -6.35
CA LEU A 82 0.66 -4.77 -7.31
C LEU A 82 1.93 -5.58 -7.64
N GLU A 83 2.56 -5.28 -8.77
CA GLU A 83 3.81 -5.93 -9.18
C GLU A 83 4.96 -5.71 -8.18
N ASP A 84 4.97 -4.60 -7.44
CA ASP A 84 5.97 -4.32 -6.40
C ASP A 84 5.73 -5.13 -5.10
N GLY A 85 4.62 -5.87 -5.01
CA GLY A 85 4.20 -6.64 -3.85
C GLY A 85 3.33 -5.85 -2.85
N SER A 86 3.06 -4.57 -3.08
CA SER A 86 2.10 -3.81 -2.30
C SER A 86 0.69 -4.38 -2.50
N VAL A 87 -0.14 -4.31 -1.45
CA VAL A 87 -1.50 -4.84 -1.46
C VAL A 87 -2.49 -3.72 -1.16
N LEU A 88 -3.53 -3.61 -1.99
CA LEU A 88 -4.68 -2.75 -1.78
C LEU A 88 -5.92 -3.61 -1.60
N LYS A 89 -6.68 -3.39 -0.52
CA LYS A 89 -8.00 -3.98 -0.35
C LYS A 89 -9.08 -2.92 -0.43
N MET A 90 -9.97 -3.10 -1.40
CA MET A 90 -11.19 -2.32 -1.54
C MET A 90 -12.29 -2.97 -0.70
N LYS A 91 -12.96 -2.15 0.10
CA LYS A 91 -14.19 -2.50 0.82
C LYS A 91 -15.40 -2.22 -0.06
N ASP A 92 -16.58 -2.51 0.48
CA ASP A 92 -17.85 -2.27 -0.18
C ASP A 92 -18.03 -0.79 -0.56
N LYS A 93 -18.89 -0.55 -1.57
CA LYS A 93 -19.23 0.79 -2.08
C LYS A 93 -18.00 1.62 -2.46
N SER A 94 -16.94 0.96 -2.94
CA SER A 94 -15.69 1.64 -3.32
C SER A 94 -15.51 1.74 -4.82
N LEU A 95 -15.00 2.88 -5.26
CA LEU A 95 -14.59 3.13 -6.64
C LEU A 95 -13.13 3.59 -6.68
N LEU A 96 -12.27 2.76 -7.27
CA LEU A 96 -10.84 2.99 -7.41
C LEU A 96 -10.49 3.15 -8.89
N LEU A 97 -9.75 4.20 -9.23
CA LEU A 97 -9.11 4.38 -10.53
C LEU A 97 -7.60 4.20 -10.35
N ILE A 98 -6.99 3.38 -11.19
CA ILE A 98 -5.53 3.29 -11.31
C ILE A 98 -5.08 4.39 -12.27
N GLU A 99 -4.60 5.52 -11.76
CA GLU A 99 -4.18 6.63 -12.62
C GLU A 99 -2.83 6.34 -13.28
N ARG A 100 -1.86 5.86 -12.50
CA ARG A 100 -0.51 5.56 -12.99
C ARG A 100 0.05 4.33 -12.29
N MET A 101 0.76 3.50 -13.05
CA MET A 101 1.41 2.29 -12.53
C MET A 101 2.61 1.98 -13.42
N GLU A 102 3.78 2.35 -12.95
CA GLU A 102 5.02 2.31 -13.73
C GLU A 102 6.21 1.89 -12.88
N LYS A 103 7.20 1.28 -13.53
CA LYS A 103 8.48 0.93 -12.91
C LYS A 103 9.64 1.35 -13.81
N SER A 104 10.74 1.78 -13.23
CA SER A 104 11.94 2.13 -13.99
C SER A 104 12.58 0.90 -14.63
N LYS A 105 13.21 1.09 -15.79
CA LYS A 105 14.07 0.10 -16.44
C LYS A 105 15.50 0.08 -15.89
N LYS A 106 15.87 1.02 -15.01
CA LYS A 106 17.22 1.16 -14.43
C LYS A 106 17.50 0.08 -13.37
N PRO A 107 18.79 -0.19 -13.05
CA PRO A 107 19.19 -1.15 -12.01
C PRO A 107 18.62 -0.81 -10.62
N THR A 108 18.48 0.47 -10.30
CA THR A 108 17.72 0.91 -9.14
C THR A 108 16.22 0.96 -9.50
N ILE A 109 15.46 -0.04 -9.06
CA ILE A 109 14.02 -0.13 -9.31
C ILE A 109 13.32 1.01 -8.57
N SER A 110 12.91 2.06 -9.28
CA SER A 110 11.91 3.02 -8.81
C SER A 110 10.53 2.64 -9.32
N VAL A 111 9.50 2.83 -8.50
CA VAL A 111 8.11 2.51 -8.82
C VAL A 111 7.26 3.74 -8.60
N VAL A 112 6.37 4.04 -9.55
CA VAL A 112 5.42 5.16 -9.47
C VAL A 112 4.02 4.59 -9.59
N ASN A 113 3.28 4.62 -8.47
CA ASN A 113 1.89 4.21 -8.38
C ASN A 113 1.03 5.40 -7.95
N SER A 114 0.00 5.72 -8.73
CA SER A 114 -1.01 6.75 -8.41
C SER A 114 -2.40 6.16 -8.54
N PHE A 115 -3.22 6.36 -7.51
CA PHE A 115 -4.58 5.86 -7.44
C PHE A 115 -5.55 6.97 -7.07
N LYS A 116 -6.78 6.91 -7.58
CA LYS A 116 -7.88 7.78 -7.14
C LYS A 116 -8.98 6.97 -6.49
N VAL A 117 -9.26 7.24 -5.24
CA VAL A 117 -10.40 6.70 -4.51
C VAL A 117 -11.52 7.73 -4.59
N ARG A 118 -12.57 7.44 -5.35
CA ARG A 118 -13.70 8.36 -5.53
C ARG A 118 -14.77 8.21 -4.45
N THR A 119 -14.97 6.98 -3.98
CA THR A 119 -15.88 6.66 -2.88
C THR A 119 -15.40 5.39 -2.18
N GLY A 120 -15.93 5.15 -0.99
CA GLY A 120 -15.71 3.95 -0.19
C GLY A 120 -14.40 3.97 0.57
N LYS A 121 -13.86 2.78 0.84
CA LYS A 121 -12.72 2.57 1.74
C LYS A 121 -11.70 1.63 1.11
N VAL A 122 -10.44 2.06 1.14
CA VAL A 122 -9.30 1.29 0.66
C VAL A 122 -8.29 1.14 1.79
N LEU A 123 -7.95 -0.10 2.09
CA LEU A 123 -6.83 -0.43 2.98
C LEU A 123 -5.59 -0.70 2.13
N GLY A 124 -4.44 -0.23 2.57
CA GLY A 124 -3.18 -0.42 1.88
C GLY A 124 -2.11 -0.98 2.81
N CYS A 125 -1.37 -1.96 2.30
CA CYS A 125 -0.12 -2.44 2.87
C CYS A 125 0.95 -2.20 1.81
N VAL A 126 1.62 -1.06 1.90
CA VAL A 126 2.59 -0.60 0.90
C VAL A 126 3.97 -1.02 1.33
N ARG A 127 4.70 -1.72 0.45
CA ARG A 127 6.09 -2.08 0.75
C ARG A 127 6.95 -0.83 0.83
N LYS A 128 7.93 -0.86 1.74
CA LYS A 128 8.89 0.24 1.85
C LYS A 128 9.65 0.36 0.53
N LEU A 129 9.51 1.52 -0.11
CA LEU A 129 10.14 1.78 -1.39
C LEU A 129 11.64 2.01 -1.18
N SER A 130 12.48 1.24 -1.87
CA SER A 130 13.94 1.30 -1.68
C SER A 130 14.59 2.54 -2.31
N SER A 131 13.94 3.14 -3.32
CA SER A 131 14.44 4.33 -4.01
C SER A 131 13.71 5.60 -3.54
N LEU A 132 14.44 6.72 -3.51
CA LEU A 132 13.86 8.06 -3.29
C LEU A 132 12.95 8.50 -4.43
N ASP A 133 13.19 7.99 -5.64
CA ASP A 133 12.39 8.31 -6.83
C ASP A 133 11.04 7.58 -6.87
N SER A 134 10.81 6.65 -5.94
CA SER A 134 9.57 5.88 -5.91
C SER A 134 8.46 6.65 -5.21
N LYS A 135 7.27 6.60 -5.78
CA LYS A 135 6.09 7.33 -5.30
C LYS A 135 4.90 6.39 -5.22
N PHE A 136 4.18 6.46 -4.10
CA PHE A 136 2.88 5.83 -3.94
C PHE A 136 1.90 6.92 -3.49
N ILE A 137 0.97 7.26 -4.38
CA ILE A 137 0.06 8.39 -4.17
C ILE A 137 -1.37 7.87 -4.21
N VAL A 138 -2.19 8.31 -3.25
CA VAL A 138 -3.63 8.11 -3.27
C VAL A 138 -4.32 9.46 -3.22
N GLU A 139 -5.08 9.77 -4.26
CA GLU A 139 -5.93 10.95 -4.36
C GLU A 139 -7.36 10.59 -3.99
N THR A 140 -8.01 11.48 -3.27
CA THR A 140 -9.43 11.47 -2.93
C THR A 140 -10.05 12.80 -3.37
N PRO A 141 -11.38 12.97 -3.33
CA PRO A 141 -12.01 14.23 -3.73
C PRO A 141 -11.53 15.47 -2.95
N THR A 142 -11.01 15.30 -1.73
CA THR A 142 -10.65 16.43 -0.84
C THR A 142 -9.19 16.40 -0.38
N ALA A 143 -8.41 15.39 -0.75
CA ALA A 143 -7.04 15.23 -0.27
C ALA A 143 -6.15 14.38 -1.18
N VAL A 144 -4.86 14.64 -1.14
CA VAL A 144 -3.79 13.85 -1.75
C VAL A 144 -2.88 13.31 -0.66
N ALA A 145 -2.66 11.99 -0.66
CA ALA A 145 -1.83 11.28 0.31
C ALA A 145 -0.60 10.66 -0.36
N GLY A 146 0.60 11.05 0.08
CA GLY A 146 1.88 10.44 -0.26
C GLY A 146 2.26 9.39 0.78
N ILE A 147 2.38 8.14 0.34
CA ILE A 147 2.54 6.98 1.23
C ILE A 147 3.91 6.32 1.00
N ARG A 148 4.61 5.98 2.09
CA ARG A 148 5.91 5.33 1.99
C ARG A 148 6.10 4.26 3.07
N GLY A 149 5.93 2.99 2.67
CA GLY A 149 6.18 1.85 3.56
C GLY A 149 5.20 1.78 4.72
N THR A 150 3.91 1.93 4.42
CA THR A 150 2.86 2.21 5.42
C THR A 150 1.76 1.16 5.34
N VAL A 151 1.18 0.85 6.50
CA VAL A 151 -0.08 0.14 6.63
C VAL A 151 -1.15 1.16 7.01
N PHE A 152 -2.14 1.36 6.15
CA PHE A 152 -3.11 2.44 6.31
C PHE A 152 -4.51 2.03 5.84
N ALA A 153 -5.50 2.84 6.20
CA ALA A 153 -6.80 2.86 5.56
C ALA A 153 -7.15 4.30 5.18
N ILE A 154 -7.61 4.50 3.95
CA ILE A 154 -8.13 5.77 3.47
C ILE A 154 -9.57 5.56 3.02
N TYR A 155 -10.45 6.51 3.34
CA TYR A 155 -11.86 6.39 3.02
C TYR A 155 -12.47 7.75 2.73
N VAL A 156 -13.49 7.74 1.87
CA VAL A 156 -14.30 8.91 1.53
C VAL A 156 -15.66 8.75 2.20
N GLU A 157 -16.02 9.71 3.05
CA GLU A 157 -17.28 9.76 3.79
C GLU A 157 -17.94 11.12 3.55
N GLY A 158 -19.01 11.13 2.74
CA GLY A 158 -19.62 12.37 2.26
C GLY A 158 -18.59 13.22 1.48
N ASP A 159 -18.50 14.49 1.84
CA ASP A 159 -17.51 15.44 1.31
C ASP A 159 -16.24 15.50 2.18
N SER A 160 -15.83 14.37 2.75
CA SER A 160 -14.62 14.30 3.57
C SER A 160 -13.80 13.05 3.29
N THR A 161 -12.49 13.16 3.50
CA THR A 161 -11.54 12.06 3.46
C THR A 161 -11.03 11.78 4.86
N GLY A 162 -11.12 10.54 5.30
CA GLY A 162 -10.44 10.05 6.49
C GLY A 162 -9.22 9.24 6.14
N LEU A 163 -8.16 9.39 6.94
CA LEU A 163 -6.93 8.63 6.84
C LEU A 163 -6.58 8.05 8.21
N ASP A 164 -6.38 6.74 8.27
CA ASP A 164 -5.94 6.00 9.45
C ASP A 164 -4.58 5.35 9.14
N VAL A 165 -3.56 5.65 9.93
CA VAL A 165 -2.20 5.11 9.74
C VAL A 165 -1.89 4.16 10.88
N LEU A 166 -1.78 2.87 10.58
CA LEU A 166 -1.46 1.86 11.59
C LEU A 166 0.06 1.77 11.84
N MET A 167 0.86 1.78 10.76
CA MET A 167 2.32 1.65 10.79
C MET A 167 2.93 2.48 9.66
N GLY A 168 4.11 3.05 9.87
CA GLY A 168 4.76 3.98 8.95
C GLY A 168 4.22 5.40 9.06
N GLU A 169 4.36 6.15 7.98
CA GLU A 169 3.99 7.57 7.93
C GLU A 169 3.34 7.89 6.58
N VAL A 170 2.42 8.86 6.59
CA VAL A 170 1.75 9.36 5.39
C VAL A 170 1.78 10.88 5.42
N GLY A 171 2.28 11.48 4.35
CA GLY A 171 2.08 12.90 4.09
C GLY A 171 0.71 13.09 3.45
N ILE A 172 -0.12 13.98 3.99
CA ILE A 172 -1.44 14.28 3.44
C ILE A 172 -1.64 15.79 3.33
N ARG A 173 -2.17 16.22 2.19
CA ARG A 173 -2.53 17.60 1.92
C ARG A 173 -3.99 17.67 1.46
N GLY A 174 -4.73 18.63 2.01
CA GLY A 174 -6.09 18.93 1.57
C GLY A 174 -6.14 19.85 0.35
N ASP A 175 -7.32 20.38 0.08
CA ASP A 175 -7.53 21.38 -0.98
C ASP A 175 -6.84 22.72 -0.66
N SER A 176 -6.73 23.03 0.64
CA SER A 176 -6.03 24.19 1.16
C SER A 176 -4.99 23.81 2.21
N GLY A 177 -4.07 24.73 2.51
CA GLY A 177 -3.03 24.53 3.52
C GLY A 177 -1.84 23.68 3.06
N GLU A 178 -0.94 23.44 4.01
CA GLU A 178 0.29 22.68 3.79
C GLU A 178 0.08 21.17 3.99
N GLU A 179 1.03 20.39 3.49
CA GLU A 179 1.10 18.96 3.77
C GLU A 179 1.44 18.72 5.24
N ILE A 180 0.71 17.82 5.89
CA ILE A 180 1.00 17.38 7.26
C ILE A 180 1.39 15.91 7.27
N MET A 181 2.23 15.53 8.24
CA MET A 181 2.64 14.14 8.43
C MET A 181 1.72 13.45 9.44
N VAL A 182 1.18 12.29 9.06
CA VAL A 182 0.36 11.42 9.90
C VAL A 182 1.19 10.18 10.22
N GLY A 183 1.62 10.08 11.47
CA GLY A 183 2.44 8.98 11.96
C GLY A 183 1.65 7.74 12.40
N GLU A 184 2.35 6.79 12.99
CA GLU A 184 1.79 5.52 13.43
C GLU A 184 0.70 5.67 14.50
N LYS A 185 -0.36 4.87 14.36
CA LYS A 185 -1.53 4.87 15.25
C LYS A 185 -2.24 6.22 15.32
N MET A 186 -2.11 7.04 14.28
CA MET A 186 -2.77 8.33 14.17
C MET A 186 -3.82 8.32 13.05
N THR A 187 -4.80 9.20 13.21
CA THR A 187 -5.88 9.43 12.26
C THR A 187 -6.02 10.92 11.99
N THR A 188 -6.41 11.26 10.77
CA THR A 188 -6.78 12.63 10.40
C THR A 188 -7.96 12.61 9.44
N THR A 189 -8.59 13.77 9.28
CA THR A 189 -9.70 14.00 8.36
C THR A 189 -9.47 15.28 7.59
N VAL A 190 -9.91 15.29 6.34
CA VAL A 190 -9.86 16.45 5.44
C VAL A 190 -11.25 16.66 4.84
N ALA A 191 -11.92 17.75 5.21
CA ALA A 191 -13.18 18.14 4.60
C ALA A 191 -12.91 18.91 3.29
N ARG A 192 -13.91 18.94 2.41
CA ARG A 192 -13.83 19.65 1.14
C ARG A 192 -13.51 21.13 1.32
N GLY A 193 -12.51 21.63 0.60
CA GLY A 193 -12.04 23.01 0.70
C GLY A 193 -11.12 23.31 1.90
N ASP A 194 -11.03 22.39 2.86
CA ASP A 194 -10.24 22.58 4.08
C ASP A 194 -8.84 21.97 3.97
N SER A 195 -7.99 22.35 4.93
CA SER A 195 -6.71 21.69 5.18
C SER A 195 -6.90 20.43 6.02
N ALA A 196 -5.86 19.60 6.03
CA ALA A 196 -5.87 18.41 6.87
C ALA A 196 -5.82 18.80 8.36
N LYS A 197 -6.73 18.22 9.16
CA LYS A 197 -6.75 18.46 10.61
C LYS A 197 -5.51 17.89 11.27
N ALA A 198 -5.12 18.46 12.41
CA ALA A 198 -4.03 17.93 13.22
C ALA A 198 -4.27 16.43 13.53
N PRO A 199 -3.27 15.55 13.36
CA PRO A 199 -3.46 14.12 13.58
C PRO A 199 -3.80 13.84 15.04
N VAL A 200 -4.73 12.91 15.27
CA VAL A 200 -5.17 12.48 16.60
C VAL A 200 -4.94 10.98 16.75
N ALA A 201 -4.75 10.49 17.98
CA ALA A 201 -4.59 9.06 18.23
C ALA A 201 -5.81 8.26 17.76
N MET A 202 -5.54 7.11 17.12
CA MET A 202 -6.57 6.17 16.70
C MET A 202 -7.25 5.51 17.90
N THR A 203 -8.53 5.18 17.73
CA THR A 203 -9.24 4.33 18.70
C THR A 203 -8.73 2.88 18.61
N ALA A 204 -8.86 2.13 19.72
CA ALA A 204 -8.51 0.71 19.75
C ALA A 204 -9.27 -0.10 18.68
N ALA A 205 -10.54 0.27 18.41
CA ALA A 205 -11.35 -0.35 17.37
C ALA A 205 -10.75 -0.18 15.96
N LYS A 206 -10.30 1.03 15.61
CA LYS A 206 -9.64 1.27 14.32
C LYS A 206 -8.33 0.50 14.20
N ILE A 207 -7.52 0.48 15.27
CA ILE A 207 -6.27 -0.28 15.32
C ILE A 207 -6.53 -1.77 15.12
N ALA A 208 -7.49 -2.34 15.85
CA ALA A 208 -7.84 -3.76 15.75
C ALA A 208 -8.35 -4.12 14.35
N PHE A 209 -9.19 -3.26 13.75
CA PHE A 209 -9.72 -3.46 12.40
C PHE A 209 -8.61 -3.54 11.34
N ILE A 210 -7.72 -2.55 11.30
CA ILE A 210 -6.64 -2.52 10.29
C ILE A 210 -5.64 -3.66 10.54
N THR A 211 -5.35 -3.96 11.81
CA THR A 211 -4.46 -5.08 12.20
C THR A 211 -5.00 -6.42 11.70
N LEU A 212 -6.27 -6.70 11.95
CA LEU A 212 -6.91 -7.95 11.53
C LEU A 212 -6.85 -8.11 10.01
N TRP A 213 -7.13 -7.04 9.27
CA TRP A 213 -7.02 -7.07 7.82
C TRP A 213 -5.58 -7.31 7.37
N ALA A 214 -4.64 -6.53 7.86
CA ALA A 214 -3.29 -6.59 7.35
C ALA A 214 -2.63 -7.94 7.67
N GLY A 215 -2.92 -8.52 8.84
CA GLY A 215 -2.55 -9.89 9.16
C GLY A 215 -3.07 -10.92 8.15
N ALA A 216 -4.30 -10.75 7.64
CA ALA A 216 -4.84 -11.59 6.57
C ALA A 216 -4.21 -11.30 5.20
N ALA A 217 -3.92 -10.04 4.86
CA ALA A 217 -3.25 -9.66 3.61
C ALA A 217 -1.82 -10.21 3.54
N ILE A 218 -1.12 -10.28 4.68
CA ILE A 218 0.20 -10.90 4.82
C ILE A 218 0.15 -12.41 4.54
N LYS A 219 -0.89 -13.10 5.01
CA LYS A 219 -1.08 -14.54 4.83
C LYS A 219 -1.22 -14.93 3.35
N LEU A 220 -1.59 -13.99 2.49
CA LEU A 220 -1.74 -14.16 1.04
C LEU A 220 -0.47 -13.80 0.23
N GLY A 221 0.67 -13.52 0.89
CA GLY A 221 2.00 -13.63 0.27
C GLY A 221 2.79 -12.34 0.00
N SER A 222 2.54 -11.23 0.71
CA SER A 222 3.19 -9.93 0.43
C SER A 222 4.24 -9.45 1.44
N LEU A 223 4.26 -9.98 2.66
CA LEU A 223 5.27 -9.66 3.68
C LEU A 223 5.94 -10.98 4.10
N GLY A 224 7.28 -11.03 4.03
CA GLY A 224 8.03 -12.22 4.43
C GLY A 224 7.67 -12.64 5.86
N ALA A 225 7.71 -13.94 6.14
CA ALA A 225 7.24 -14.51 7.42
C ALA A 225 7.81 -13.81 8.67
N ALA A 226 9.04 -13.29 8.61
CA ALA A 226 9.69 -12.59 9.72
C ALA A 226 9.00 -11.26 10.12
N THR A 227 8.53 -10.47 9.15
CA THR A 227 7.82 -9.21 9.44
C THR A 227 6.40 -9.47 9.92
N ALA A 228 5.80 -10.59 9.51
CA ALA A 228 4.52 -11.06 10.03
C ALA A 228 4.63 -11.43 11.53
N THR A 229 5.65 -12.21 11.91
CA THR A 229 5.84 -12.70 13.28
C THR A 229 6.11 -11.57 14.27
N ALA A 230 6.93 -10.58 13.92
CA ALA A 230 7.18 -9.41 14.77
C ALA A 230 5.93 -8.53 14.97
N TRP A 231 5.02 -8.50 14.00
CA TRP A 231 3.78 -7.74 14.08
C TRP A 231 2.71 -8.43 14.94
N TYR A 232 2.56 -9.75 14.83
CA TYR A 232 1.65 -10.49 15.72
C TYR A 232 2.09 -10.43 17.19
N ALA A 233 3.40 -10.32 17.46
CA ALA A 233 3.94 -10.18 18.82
C ALA A 233 3.55 -8.84 19.49
N SER A 234 3.37 -7.75 18.74
CA SER A 234 3.02 -6.44 19.29
C SER A 234 1.51 -6.17 19.40
N THR A 235 0.67 -7.03 18.81
CA THR A 235 -0.80 -6.86 18.73
C THR A 235 -1.57 -7.69 19.75
N ALA A 236 -0.95 -8.72 20.35
CA ALA A 236 -1.53 -9.47 21.46
C ALA A 236 -1.89 -8.58 22.67
N ALA A 237 -1.22 -7.44 22.86
CA ALA A 237 -1.48 -6.53 23.98
C ALA A 237 -2.71 -5.61 23.81
N VAL A 238 -3.21 -5.39 22.58
CA VAL A 238 -4.34 -4.46 22.33
C VAL A 238 -5.70 -5.18 22.38
N VAL A 239 -5.71 -6.49 22.17
CA VAL A 239 -6.94 -7.28 22.00
C VAL A 239 -7.40 -7.96 23.31
N THR A 240 -6.61 -7.93 24.38
CA THR A 240 -7.02 -8.49 25.68
C THR A 240 -8.13 -7.72 26.39
N GLY A 241 -8.48 -6.50 25.92
CA GLY A 241 -9.56 -5.68 26.48
C GLY A 241 -10.92 -5.77 25.75
N ALA A 242 -10.99 -6.44 24.59
CA ALA A 242 -12.24 -6.63 23.86
C ALA A 242 -12.34 -8.09 23.42
N SER A 243 -13.05 -8.88 24.23
CA SER A 243 -13.33 -10.29 24.00
C SER A 243 -13.78 -10.55 22.55
N VAL A 244 -13.34 -11.72 22.04
CA VAL A 244 -13.88 -12.50 20.91
C VAL A 244 -12.97 -12.56 19.65
N VAL A 245 -12.28 -13.72 19.55
CA VAL A 245 -11.59 -14.36 18.40
C VAL A 245 -10.25 -13.78 17.90
N VAL A 246 -9.19 -13.93 18.67
CA VAL A 246 -7.82 -14.06 18.12
C VAL A 246 -7.06 -15.30 18.64
N ALA A 247 -7.56 -15.95 19.69
CA ALA A 247 -6.88 -17.10 20.32
C ALA A 247 -6.68 -18.31 19.38
N GLY A 248 -7.52 -18.47 18.34
CA GLY A 248 -7.35 -19.57 17.36
C GLY A 248 -6.21 -19.37 16.36
N ILE A 249 -5.73 -18.13 16.17
CA ILE A 249 -4.72 -17.82 15.13
C ILE A 249 -3.30 -17.89 15.70
N VAL A 250 -3.10 -17.53 16.97
CA VAL A 250 -1.77 -17.59 17.62
C VAL A 250 -1.29 -19.03 17.81
N ALA A 251 -2.20 -19.95 18.16
CA ALA A 251 -1.86 -21.36 18.36
C ALA A 251 -1.47 -22.09 17.05
N LEU A 252 -2.00 -21.66 15.90
CA LEU A 252 -1.66 -22.28 14.60
C LEU A 252 -0.32 -21.79 14.02
N ILE A 253 0.14 -20.60 14.44
CA ILE A 253 1.42 -20.02 13.98
C ILE A 253 2.61 -20.73 14.64
N ILE A 254 2.47 -21.22 15.88
CA ILE A 254 3.53 -21.99 16.55
C ILE A 254 3.60 -23.43 16.00
N ALA A 255 2.47 -24.01 15.61
CA ALA A 255 2.41 -25.41 15.17
C ALA A 255 2.74 -25.65 13.69
N GLY A 256 2.77 -24.62 12.85
CA GLY A 256 2.90 -24.76 11.38
C GLY A 256 4.30 -24.58 10.80
N GLY A 257 5.32 -24.32 11.62
CA GLY A 257 6.67 -23.96 11.17
C GLY A 257 7.77 -24.70 11.91
N GLY A 258 7.89 -26.01 11.69
CA GLY A 258 9.00 -26.82 12.19
C GLY A 258 8.89 -28.25 11.69
N ASN A 259 9.72 -28.61 10.73
CA ASN A 259 9.82 -29.98 10.22
C ASN A 259 10.49 -30.87 11.29
N GLU A 260 9.90 -32.04 11.50
CA GLU A 260 10.44 -33.27 12.11
C GLU A 260 10.86 -33.29 13.61
N GLY A 261 10.14 -34.13 14.38
CA GLY A 261 10.77 -34.95 15.43
C GLY A 261 10.48 -34.60 16.90
N SER A 262 9.29 -34.90 17.42
CA SER A 262 9.13 -35.55 18.74
C SER A 262 7.67 -35.93 19.00
N LYS A 263 7.45 -37.17 19.45
CA LYS A 263 6.12 -37.73 19.78
C LYS A 263 5.46 -36.94 20.92
N PRO A 264 4.12 -36.80 20.94
CA PRO A 264 3.42 -36.17 22.05
C PRO A 264 3.47 -37.07 23.30
N THR A 265 3.99 -36.54 24.40
CA THR A 265 3.85 -37.11 25.75
C THR A 265 2.41 -36.90 26.23
N PRO A 266 1.74 -37.89 26.86
CA PRO A 266 0.37 -37.72 27.32
C PRO A 266 0.27 -36.70 28.46
N ALA A 267 -0.79 -35.90 28.45
CA ALA A 267 -1.08 -34.90 29.46
C ALA A 267 -1.29 -35.52 30.85
N LYS A 268 -0.65 -34.93 31.88
CA LYS A 268 -0.88 -35.23 33.30
C LYS A 268 -2.29 -34.77 33.69
N THR A 269 -3.13 -35.68 34.16
CA THR A 269 -4.40 -35.39 34.82
C THR A 269 -4.18 -34.69 36.15
N ILE A 270 -4.84 -33.55 36.35
CA ILE A 270 -4.90 -32.82 37.63
C ILE A 270 -5.91 -33.53 38.54
N PRO A 271 -5.57 -33.92 39.78
CA PRO A 271 -6.53 -34.52 40.71
C PRO A 271 -7.51 -33.46 41.26
N GLY A 272 -8.79 -33.85 41.37
CA GLY A 272 -9.83 -33.02 41.98
C GLY A 272 -9.64 -32.82 43.48
N PRO A 273 -10.20 -31.74 44.05
CA PRO A 273 -10.00 -31.39 45.46
C PRO A 273 -10.68 -32.38 46.43
N PRO A 274 -10.05 -32.68 47.58
CA PRO A 274 -10.56 -33.65 48.55
C PRO A 274 -11.72 -33.07 49.38
N GLY A 275 -12.79 -33.87 49.51
CA GLY A 275 -13.97 -33.54 50.32
C GLY A 275 -13.76 -33.70 51.83
N TRP A 276 -14.74 -33.22 52.60
CA TRP A 276 -14.94 -33.48 54.04
C TRP A 276 -16.47 -33.40 54.35
N PRO A 277 -16.92 -34.05 55.45
CA PRO A 277 -17.94 -35.11 55.51
C PRO A 277 -19.28 -34.59 56.12
N GLN A 278 -20.39 -35.32 56.24
CA GLN A 278 -20.73 -36.75 56.22
C GLN A 278 -21.91 -37.00 55.27
#